data_AF-A0A935PCU1-F1
#
_entry.id   AF-A0A935PCU1-F1
#
_cell.length_a   1.000
_cell.length_b   1.000
_cell.length_c   1.000
_cell.angle_alpha   90.00
_cell.angle_beta   90.00
_cell.angle_gamma   90.00
#
_symmetry.space_group_name_H-M   'P 1'
#
loop_
_entity.id
_entity.type
_entity.pdbx_description
1 polymer ?
#
loop_
_entity_poly.entity_id
_entity_poly.type
_entity_poly.pdbx_seq_one_letter_code
_entity_poly.pdbx_strand_id
1 'polypeptide(L)'
;MSLTQDKIRYLVWIPKYRKKSLYVELRRYLGSTFRELAMQRESRVIEGHLLPDHVHVLISIPPKYAVAQVVGYLKGKSAIHIARTYMGRKKNFTGQHFWARGYFVSTVGTDEETIREYIRQQEQEDRRLDQMTMFEG
;
A
#
# COMPACT_ATOMS: atom_id res chain seq x y z
N MET A 1 15.16 -28.33 13.49
CA MET A 1 14.66 -27.38 12.47
C MET A 1 14.02 -26.21 13.22
N SER A 2 14.63 -25.02 13.22
CA SER A 2 14.07 -23.87 13.93
C SER A 2 12.80 -23.38 13.22
N LEU A 3 11.64 -23.62 13.83
CA LEU A 3 10.35 -23.06 13.41
C LEU A 3 10.40 -21.55 13.67
N THR A 4 10.84 -20.78 12.68
CA THR A 4 10.84 -19.32 12.85
C THR A 4 9.42 -18.84 12.61
N GLN A 5 8.70 -18.52 13.68
CA GLN A 5 7.31 -18.08 13.64
C GLN A 5 7.17 -16.83 12.77
N ASP A 6 6.13 -16.79 11.92
CA ASP A 6 5.77 -15.59 11.17
C ASP A 6 5.55 -14.40 12.12
N LYS A 7 5.97 -13.22 11.69
CA LYS A 7 5.77 -11.98 12.46
C LYS A 7 4.53 -11.25 11.95
N ILE A 8 3.60 -10.97 12.86
CA ILE A 8 2.42 -10.16 12.57
C ILE A 8 2.83 -8.69 12.53
N ARG A 9 2.44 -7.99 11.47
CA ARG A 9 2.71 -6.57 11.25
C ARG A 9 1.42 -5.85 10.92
N TYR A 10 1.31 -4.64 11.45
CA TYR A 10 0.28 -3.69 11.07
C TYR A 10 0.85 -2.70 10.06
N LEU A 11 0.20 -2.56 8.91
CA LEU A 11 0.66 -1.77 7.78
C LEU A 11 -0.39 -0.74 7.40
N VAL A 12 0.06 0.49 7.13
CA VAL A 12 -0.79 1.54 6.57
C VAL A 12 -0.11 2.20 5.37
N TRP A 13 -0.84 2.41 4.29
CA TRP A 13 -0.39 3.23 3.18
C TRP A 13 -1.57 3.95 2.53
N ILE A 14 -1.28 5.02 1.79
CA ILE A 14 -2.29 5.89 1.21
C ILE A 14 -2.19 5.90 -0.32
N PRO A 15 -3.31 6.07 -1.06
CA PRO A 15 -3.25 6.44 -2.47
C PRO A 15 -2.52 7.78 -2.61
N LYS A 16 -1.85 7.95 -3.75
CA LYS A 16 -1.19 9.20 -4.11
C LYS A 16 -2.23 10.33 -4.17
N TYR A 17 -1.86 11.57 -3.82
CA TYR A 17 -2.79 12.70 -3.67
C TYR A 17 -3.85 12.80 -4.80
N ARG A 18 -3.41 12.79 -6.06
CA ARG A 18 -4.29 12.90 -7.25
C ARG A 18 -5.08 11.62 -7.60
N LYS A 19 -4.98 10.55 -6.80
CA LYS A 19 -5.60 9.24 -7.01
C LYS A 19 -6.65 8.87 -5.97
N LYS A 20 -6.91 9.74 -4.97
CA LYS A 20 -7.91 9.49 -3.91
C LYS A 20 -9.32 9.23 -4.43
N SER A 21 -9.82 10.05 -5.36
CA SER A 21 -11.17 9.87 -5.93
C SER A 21 -11.32 8.52 -6.62
N LEU A 22 -10.35 8.17 -7.47
CA LEU A 22 -10.33 6.87 -8.14
C LEU A 22 -10.19 5.72 -7.14
N TYR A 23 -9.39 5.88 -6.09
CA TYR A 23 -9.26 4.87 -5.04
C TYR A 23 -10.60 4.62 -4.33
N VAL A 24 -11.38 5.67 -4.03
CA VAL A 24 -12.72 5.54 -3.43
C VAL A 24 -13.63 4.61 -4.26
N GLU A 25 -13.60 4.74 -5.58
CA GLU A 25 -14.40 3.91 -6.49
C GLU A 25 -13.89 2.46 -6.56
N LEU A 26 -12.56 2.29 -6.56
CA LEU A 26 -11.92 0.99 -6.80
C LEU A 26 -11.73 0.15 -5.54
N ARG A 27 -11.69 0.75 -4.34
CA ARG A 27 -11.28 0.07 -3.11
C ARG A 27 -12.06 -1.20 -2.80
N ARG A 28 -13.36 -1.25 -3.14
CA ARG A 28 -14.20 -2.44 -2.95
C ARG A 28 -13.71 -3.69 -3.70
N TYR A 29 -12.92 -3.52 -4.75
CA TYR A 29 -12.39 -4.59 -5.57
C TYR A 29 -10.96 -5.00 -5.22
N LEU A 30 -10.21 -4.18 -4.47
CA LEU A 30 -8.80 -4.42 -4.20
C LEU A 30 -8.57 -5.42 -3.07
N GLY A 31 -9.59 -5.73 -2.28
CA GLY A 31 -9.47 -6.62 -1.12
C GLY A 31 -9.03 -8.05 -1.48
N SER A 32 -9.56 -8.64 -2.55
CA SER A 32 -9.11 -9.95 -3.04
C SER A 32 -7.70 -9.88 -3.61
N THR A 33 -7.41 -8.84 -4.40
CA THR A 33 -6.09 -8.60 -4.97
C THR A 33 -4.99 -8.57 -3.91
N PHE A 34 -5.19 -7.86 -2.79
CA PHE A 34 -4.18 -7.83 -1.72
C PHE A 34 -3.96 -9.19 -1.06
N ARG A 35 -5.03 -9.98 -0.85
CA ARG A 35 -4.92 -11.33 -0.29
C ARG A 35 -4.14 -12.25 -1.21
N GLU A 36 -4.46 -12.24 -2.50
CA GLU A 36 -3.75 -13.02 -3.53
C GLU A 36 -2.27 -12.64 -3.62
N LEU A 37 -1.97 -11.34 -3.66
CA LEU A 37 -0.59 -10.86 -3.73
C LEU A 37 0.21 -11.18 -2.46
N ALA A 38 -0.41 -11.16 -1.28
CA ALA A 38 0.24 -11.56 -0.03
C ALA A 38 0.62 -13.05 -0.07
N MET A 39 -0.29 -13.91 -0.54
CA MET A 39 -0.03 -15.36 -0.67
C MET A 39 1.15 -15.66 -1.60
N GLN A 40 1.33 -14.88 -2.67
CA GLN A 40 2.49 -14.98 -3.58
C GLN A 40 3.83 -14.59 -2.93
N ARG A 41 3.81 -14.07 -1.70
CA ARG A 41 4.98 -13.80 -0.85
C ARG A 41 4.96 -14.61 0.43
N GLU A 42 4.25 -15.75 0.41
CA GLU A 42 4.06 -16.64 1.57
C GLU A 42 3.55 -15.89 2.81
N SER A 43 2.91 -14.75 2.61
CA SER A 43 2.37 -13.88 3.64
C SER A 43 0.85 -14.04 3.67
N ARG A 44 0.23 -13.78 4.81
CA ARG A 44 -1.23 -13.90 4.97
C ARG A 44 -1.83 -12.63 5.53
N VAL A 45 -2.77 -12.04 4.80
CA VAL A 45 -3.61 -10.96 5.33
C VAL A 45 -4.55 -11.58 6.36
N ILE A 46 -4.39 -11.19 7.62
CA ILE A 46 -5.22 -11.61 8.76
C ILE A 46 -6.49 -10.76 8.78
N GLU A 47 -6.32 -9.44 8.67
CA GLU A 47 -7.39 -8.45 8.64
C GLU A 47 -6.99 -7.33 7.68
N GLY A 48 -7.97 -6.71 7.01
CA GLY A 48 -7.68 -5.61 6.10
C GLY A 48 -8.88 -4.71 5.88
N HIS A 49 -8.71 -3.41 6.13
CA HIS A 49 -9.73 -2.37 5.95
C HIS A 49 -9.27 -1.38 4.89
N LEU A 50 -10.10 -1.21 3.85
CA LEU A 50 -9.84 -0.27 2.77
C LEU A 50 -10.72 0.96 3.00
N LEU A 51 -10.15 1.96 3.67
CA LEU A 51 -10.82 3.21 4.05
C LEU A 51 -10.86 4.16 2.84
N PRO A 52 -11.55 5.31 2.90
CA PRO A 52 -11.64 6.21 1.75
C PRO A 52 -10.32 6.85 1.31
N ASP A 53 -9.39 7.02 2.23
CA ASP A 53 -8.16 7.78 2.06
C ASP A 53 -6.90 6.97 2.41
N HIS A 54 -7.03 5.74 2.90
CA HIS A 54 -5.91 4.87 3.23
C HIS A 54 -6.28 3.38 3.35
N VAL A 55 -5.26 2.52 3.37
CA VAL A 55 -5.36 1.07 3.51
C VAL A 55 -4.79 0.63 4.84
N HIS A 56 -5.54 -0.15 5.63
CA HIS A 56 -5.07 -0.88 6.81
C HIS A 56 -4.92 -2.36 6.49
N VAL A 57 -3.78 -2.95 6.81
CA VAL A 57 -3.58 -4.40 6.69
C VAL A 57 -2.83 -4.94 7.91
N LEU A 58 -3.43 -5.90 8.58
CA LEU A 58 -2.76 -6.79 9.52
C LEU A 58 -2.28 -8.03 8.76
N ILE A 59 -0.98 -8.26 8.69
CA ILE A 59 -0.37 -9.30 7.86
C ILE A 59 0.62 -10.16 8.64
N SER A 60 0.57 -11.46 8.41
CA SER A 60 1.60 -12.44 8.81
C SER A 60 2.70 -12.46 7.75
N ILE A 61 3.94 -12.15 8.12
CA ILE A 61 5.09 -12.14 7.20
C ILE A 61 6.16 -13.13 7.69
N PRO A 62 6.61 -14.06 6.83
CA PRO A 62 7.72 -14.95 7.15
C PRO A 62 9.00 -14.14 7.44
N PRO A 63 9.77 -14.50 8.47
CA PRO A 63 10.93 -13.74 8.92
C PRO A 63 12.07 -13.66 7.88
N LYS A 64 12.06 -14.53 6.87
CA LYS A 64 12.96 -14.47 5.71
C LYS A 64 12.70 -13.30 4.77
N TYR A 65 11.51 -12.68 4.84
CA TYR A 65 11.16 -11.52 4.02
C TYR A 65 11.29 -10.23 4.84
N ALA A 66 11.96 -9.24 4.26
CA ALA A 66 11.93 -7.89 4.79
C ALA A 66 10.53 -7.27 4.61
N VAL A 67 10.02 -6.55 5.61
CA VAL A 67 8.69 -5.92 5.53
C VAL A 67 8.60 -4.97 4.32
N ALA A 68 9.65 -4.20 4.07
CA ALA A 68 9.75 -3.30 2.91
C ALA A 68 9.57 -4.04 1.57
N GLN A 69 10.11 -5.25 1.45
CA GLN A 69 9.98 -6.07 0.25
C GLN A 69 8.53 -6.52 0.03
N VAL A 70 7.84 -6.95 1.09
CA VAL A 70 6.43 -7.35 1.01
C VAL A 70 5.54 -6.16 0.68
N VAL A 71 5.71 -5.04 1.39
CA VAL A 71 4.93 -3.82 1.16
C VAL A 71 5.15 -3.27 -0.25
N GLY A 72 6.41 -3.22 -0.71
CA GLY A 72 6.77 -2.81 -2.07
C GLY A 72 6.13 -3.71 -3.12
N TYR A 73 6.11 -5.03 -2.89
CA TYR A 73 5.43 -5.97 -3.77
C TYR A 73 3.92 -5.74 -3.85
N LEU A 74 3.25 -5.63 -2.70
CA LEU A 74 1.81 -5.39 -2.61
C LEU A 74 1.42 -4.09 -3.33
N LYS A 75 2.11 -2.99 -3.01
CA LYS A 75 1.85 -1.67 -3.62
C LYS A 75 2.14 -1.68 -5.13
N GLY A 76 3.28 -2.26 -5.55
CA GLY A 76 3.67 -2.29 -6.96
C GLY A 76 2.73 -3.12 -7.83
N LYS A 77 2.44 -4.37 -7.42
CA LYS A 77 1.58 -5.27 -8.20
C LYS A 77 0.12 -4.81 -8.21
N SER A 78 -0.39 -4.28 -7.10
CA SER A 78 -1.74 -3.70 -7.07
C SER A 78 -1.86 -2.46 -7.96
N ALA A 79 -0.84 -1.58 -7.99
CA ALA A 79 -0.83 -0.44 -8.92
C ALA A 79 -0.87 -0.88 -10.39
N ILE A 80 -0.13 -1.94 -10.74
CA ILE A 80 -0.18 -2.53 -12.09
C ILE A 80 -1.56 -3.12 -12.38
N HIS A 81 -2.14 -3.85 -11.43
CA HIS A 81 -3.50 -4.40 -11.56
C HIS A 81 -4.51 -3.27 -11.82
N ILE A 82 -4.45 -2.19 -11.04
CA ILE A 82 -5.33 -1.03 -11.19
C ILE A 82 -5.18 -0.40 -12.59
N ALA A 83 -3.94 -0.18 -13.03
CA ALA A 83 -3.65 0.42 -14.32
C ALA A 83 -4.18 -0.42 -15.49
N ARG A 84 -4.08 -1.74 -15.41
CA ARG A 84 -4.54 -2.68 -16.43
C ARG A 84 -6.06 -2.80 -16.47
N THR A 85 -6.67 -3.02 -15.30
CA THR A 85 -8.10 -3.36 -15.18
C THR A 85 -8.99 -2.13 -15.31
N TYR A 86 -8.58 -0.98 -14.74
CA TYR A 86 -9.48 0.17 -14.56
C TYR A 86 -9.05 1.43 -15.31
N MET A 87 -7.77 1.58 -15.65
CA MET A 87 -7.29 2.72 -16.45
C MET A 87 -7.11 2.41 -17.94
N GLY A 88 -7.41 1.17 -18.37
CA GLY A 88 -7.27 0.74 -19.76
C GLY A 88 -5.84 0.78 -20.31
N ARG A 89 -4.82 0.91 -19.44
CA ARG A 89 -3.42 1.06 -19.87
C ARG A 89 -2.82 -0.30 -20.18
N LYS A 90 -2.54 -0.54 -21.48
CA LYS A 90 -2.04 -1.83 -21.99
C LYS A 90 -0.50 -1.94 -22.03
N LYS A 91 0.26 -0.84 -22.01
CA LYS A 91 1.74 -0.81 -22.06
C LYS A 91 2.33 0.34 -21.21
N ASN A 92 3.61 0.24 -20.85
CA ASN A 92 4.42 1.22 -20.07
C ASN A 92 3.84 1.58 -18.69
N PHE A 93 4.12 0.72 -17.70
CA PHE A 93 3.76 0.93 -16.28
C PHE A 93 4.85 1.68 -15.49
N THR A 94 5.99 1.96 -16.12
CA THR A 94 7.08 2.77 -15.58
C THR A 94 6.52 4.15 -15.22
N GLY A 95 6.68 4.58 -13.96
CA GLY A 95 6.16 5.86 -13.46
C GLY A 95 4.69 5.86 -13.00
N GLN A 96 3.98 4.71 -13.04
CA GLN A 96 2.62 4.64 -12.46
C GLN A 96 2.65 4.44 -10.95
N HIS A 97 2.64 5.55 -10.24
CA HIS A 97 2.52 5.58 -8.79
C HIS A 97 1.04 5.77 -8.40
N PHE A 98 0.34 4.67 -8.13
CA PHE A 98 -1.02 4.73 -7.57
C PHE A 98 -1.00 5.04 -6.07
N TRP A 99 0.00 4.51 -5.36
CA TRP A 99 0.21 4.70 -3.93
C TRP A 99 1.28 5.75 -3.66
N ALA A 100 1.18 6.43 -2.52
CA ALA A 100 2.25 7.26 -1.99
C ALA A 100 3.54 6.46 -1.81
N ARG A 101 4.70 7.13 -1.78
CA ARG A 101 5.99 6.43 -1.63
C ARG A 101 6.10 5.77 -0.25
N GLY A 102 5.74 6.50 0.80
CA GLY A 102 5.80 6.03 2.18
C GLY A 102 4.80 4.93 2.51
N TYR A 103 5.05 4.28 3.63
CA TYR A 103 4.10 3.41 4.34
C TYR A 103 4.45 3.47 5.83
N PHE A 104 3.45 3.27 6.67
CA PHE A 104 3.62 3.08 8.09
C PHE A 104 3.65 1.58 8.42
N VAL A 105 4.49 1.20 9.36
CA VAL A 105 4.59 -0.17 9.87
C VAL A 105 4.71 -0.13 11.39
N SER A 106 3.97 -1.01 12.06
CA SER A 106 4.12 -1.22 13.49
C SER A 106 3.88 -2.67 13.88
N THR A 107 4.30 -3.01 15.09
CA THR A 107 3.81 -4.21 15.81
C THR A 107 2.40 -3.95 16.32
N VAL A 108 1.64 -5.02 16.58
CA VAL A 108 0.24 -4.92 17.03
C VAL A 108 0.15 -4.06 18.32
N GLY A 109 -0.84 -3.16 18.39
CA GLY A 109 -1.06 -2.26 19.54
C GLY A 109 -0.75 -0.78 19.31
N THR A 110 -0.86 -0.28 18.08
CA THR A 110 -0.62 1.15 17.74
C THR A 110 -1.88 1.98 17.84
N ASP A 111 -1.74 3.22 18.31
CA ASP A 111 -2.83 4.17 18.45
C ASP A 111 -3.25 4.88 17.13
N GLU A 112 -4.53 5.25 17.04
CA GLU A 112 -5.13 5.86 15.86
C GLU A 112 -4.58 7.27 15.59
N GLU A 113 -4.20 8.02 16.63
CA GLU A 113 -3.66 9.38 16.47
C GLU A 113 -2.36 9.39 15.68
N THR A 114 -1.47 8.43 15.99
CA THR A 114 -0.19 8.25 15.28
C THR A 114 -0.41 7.94 13.79
N ILE A 115 -1.42 7.13 13.48
CA ILE A 115 -1.76 6.78 12.10
C ILE A 115 -2.26 8.01 11.35
N ARG A 116 -3.16 8.80 11.97
CA ARG A 116 -3.68 10.04 11.38
C ARG A 116 -2.58 11.09 11.18
N GLU A 117 -1.64 11.19 12.11
CA GLU A 117 -0.48 12.06 11.94
C GLU A 117 0.39 11.61 10.77
N TYR A 118 0.71 10.31 10.68
CA TYR A 118 1.43 9.75 9.53
C TYR A 118 0.72 10.06 8.20
N ILE A 119 -0.61 9.87 8.11
CA ILE A 119 -1.39 10.15 6.90
C ILE A 119 -1.27 11.64 6.52
N ARG A 120 -1.45 12.55 7.48
CA ARG A 120 -1.34 14.00 7.25
C ARG A 120 0.03 14.40 6.72
N GLN A 121 1.10 13.91 7.36
CA GLN A 121 2.48 14.19 6.95
C GLN A 121 2.78 13.61 5.56
N GLN A 122 2.38 12.35 5.31
CA GLN A 122 2.61 11.69 4.03
C GLN A 122 1.86 12.38 2.89
N GLU A 123 0.63 12.87 3.14
CA GLU A 123 -0.11 13.65 2.16
C GLU A 123 0.54 14.99 1.82
N GLN A 124 1.07 15.70 2.81
CA GLN A 124 1.76 16.96 2.58
C GLN A 124 3.02 16.75 1.74
N GLU A 125 3.80 15.73 2.05
CA GLU A 125 5.00 15.39 1.29
C GLU A 125 4.67 14.94 -0.14
N ASP A 126 3.66 14.09 -0.31
CA ASP A 126 3.22 13.68 -1.65
C ASP A 126 2.75 14.88 -2.49
N ARG A 127 2.05 15.87 -1.90
CA ARG A 127 1.67 17.12 -2.58
C ARG A 127 2.88 17.96 -2.97
N ARG A 128 3.87 18.09 -2.08
CA ARG A 128 5.10 18.85 -2.31
C ARG A 128 5.91 18.25 -3.47
N LEU A 129 6.11 16.93 -3.45
CA LEU A 129 6.82 16.21 -4.51
C LEU A 129 6.10 16.33 -5.86
N ASP A 130 4.77 16.21 -5.88
CA ASP A 130 3.99 16.37 -7.11
C ASP A 130 4.10 17.79 -7.68
N GLN A 131 4.12 18.83 -6.83
CA GLN A 131 4.35 20.21 -7.28
C GLN A 131 5.74 20.37 -7.89
N MET A 132 6.80 19.87 -7.24
CA MET A 132 8.17 19.94 -7.77
C MET A 132 8.29 19.27 -9.13
N THR A 133 7.71 18.07 -9.31
CA THR A 133 7.74 17.36 -10.60
C THR A 133 6.98 18.05 -11.73
N MET A 134 6.10 19.03 -11.44
CA MET A 134 5.44 19.83 -12.48
C MET A 134 6.30 20.98 -13.01
N PHE A 135 7.39 21.35 -12.32
CA PHE A 135 8.30 22.43 -12.72
C PHE A 135 9.57 21.94 -13.41
N GLU A 136 9.80 20.62 -13.46
CA GLU A 136 10.94 19.99 -14.14
C GLU A 136 10.57 19.43 -15.52
N GLY A 137 9.39 19.78 -16.05
CA GLY A 137 8.85 19.29 -17.33
C GLY A 137 8.70 20.36 -18.39
#